data_AF-A0A5C3KBE7-F1
#
_entry.id   AF-A0A5C3KBE7-F1
#
_cell.length_a   1.000
_cell.length_b   1.000
_cell.length_c   1.000
_cell.angle_alpha   90.00
_cell.angle_beta   90.00
_cell.angle_gamma   90.00
#
_symmetry.space_group_name_H-M   'P 1'
#
loop_
_entity.id
_entity.type
_entity.pdbx_description
1 polymer ?
#
loop_
_entity_poly.entity_id
_entity_poly.type
_entity_poly.pdbx_seq_one_letter_code
_entity_poly.pdbx_strand_id
1 'polypeptide(L)'
;MKAHWEDEEHVAFLKYLVEHKAEAGDNGMFKDTAMEHAAAAIAHLQVRGAVKDTKICQNKYGAFRRIHRVIEAIRNVSRWTWNNKTGASITPATTSSWDDYVTKHTQAKPFRNARWEYLEYLDELVTSPATGTNVFHPTVVPPSIQRSLPDTTSAILKGNTEPDGSDESDNEENDNEAVRTCSRHGISFF
;
A
#
# COMPACT_ATOMS: atom_id res chain seq x y z
N MET A 1 -9.02 -23.82 13.07
CA MET A 1 -9.24 -22.65 13.97
C MET A 1 -8.67 -21.42 13.29
N LYS A 2 -9.34 -20.26 13.34
CA LYS A 2 -8.84 -19.01 12.73
C LYS A 2 -8.09 -18.20 13.79
N ALA A 3 -7.02 -17.50 13.40
CA ALA A 3 -6.34 -16.58 14.31
C ALA A 3 -7.27 -15.43 14.68
N HIS A 4 -7.41 -15.16 15.97
CA HIS A 4 -8.09 -13.98 16.47
C HIS A 4 -7.05 -12.88 16.70
N TRP A 5 -7.38 -11.66 16.31
CA TRP A 5 -6.52 -10.50 16.52
C TRP A 5 -7.30 -9.45 17.29
N GLU A 6 -6.85 -9.15 18.51
CA GLU A 6 -7.37 -8.04 19.31
C GLU A 6 -6.71 -6.72 18.89
N ASP A 7 -7.36 -5.61 19.23
CA ASP A 7 -6.84 -4.28 18.91
C ASP A 7 -5.49 -4.00 19.61
N GLU A 8 -5.32 -4.50 20.85
CA GLU A 8 -4.03 -4.43 21.56
C GLU A 8 -2.92 -5.19 20.80
N GLU A 9 -3.26 -6.32 20.20
CA GLU A 9 -2.32 -7.11 19.40
C GLU A 9 -1.99 -6.41 18.08
N HIS A 10 -2.95 -5.75 17.43
CA HIS A 10 -2.69 -4.93 16.25
C HIS A 10 -1.69 -3.81 16.54
N VAL A 11 -1.90 -3.07 17.63
CA VAL A 11 -1.05 -1.94 18.02
C VAL A 11 0.34 -2.44 18.40
N ALA A 12 0.45 -3.48 19.23
CA ALA A 12 1.73 -4.03 19.63
C ALA A 12 2.52 -4.56 18.43
N PHE A 13 1.85 -5.25 17.50
CA PHE A 13 2.47 -5.75 16.27
C PHE A 13 3.00 -4.62 15.38
N LEU A 14 2.18 -3.60 15.10
CA LEU A 14 2.60 -2.47 14.27
C LEU A 14 3.70 -1.65 14.93
N LYS A 15 3.63 -1.44 16.25
CA LYS A 15 4.66 -0.75 17.01
C LYS A 15 6.00 -1.49 16.95
N TYR A 16 5.97 -2.82 17.10
CA TYR A 16 7.17 -3.64 16.92
C TYR A 16 7.76 -3.46 15.51
N LEU A 17 6.94 -3.52 14.47
CA LEU A 17 7.42 -3.32 13.10
C LEU A 17 8.03 -1.93 12.89
N VAL A 18 7.46 -0.89 13.48
CA VAL A 18 8.00 0.48 13.42
C VAL A 18 9.37 0.57 14.07
N GLU A 19 9.56 -0.04 15.24
CA GLU A 19 10.85 -0.11 15.94
C GLU A 19 11.91 -0.84 15.11
N HIS A 20 11.50 -1.88 14.39
CA HIS A 20 12.35 -2.70 13.53
C HIS A 20 12.31 -2.30 12.04
N LYS A 21 11.82 -1.10 11.70
CA LYS A 21 11.63 -0.69 10.29
C LYS A 21 12.90 -0.69 9.45
N ALA A 22 14.07 -0.56 10.08
CA ALA A 22 15.37 -0.66 9.42
C ALA A 22 15.69 -2.07 8.89
N GLU A 23 15.01 -3.11 9.38
CA GLU A 23 15.12 -4.49 8.89
C GLU A 23 14.23 -4.76 7.67
N ALA A 24 13.32 -3.83 7.35
CA ALA A 24 12.51 -3.93 6.15
C ALA A 24 13.40 -3.75 4.91
N GLY A 25 13.16 -4.58 3.88
CA GLY A 25 13.80 -4.39 2.59
C GLY A 25 13.27 -3.14 1.87
N ASP A 26 13.90 -2.75 0.77
CA ASP A 26 13.60 -1.53 -0.02
C ASP A 26 12.11 -1.36 -0.37
N ASN A 27 11.36 -2.45 -0.48
CA ASN A 27 9.92 -2.41 -0.77
C ASN A 27 9.02 -2.29 0.48
N GLY A 28 9.58 -2.01 1.65
CA GLY A 28 8.90 -2.00 2.95
C GLY A 28 8.39 -3.38 3.39
N MET A 29 9.00 -4.45 2.86
CA MET A 29 8.66 -5.84 3.19
C MET A 29 9.64 -6.38 4.23
N PHE A 30 9.11 -7.02 5.26
CA PHE A 30 9.90 -7.69 6.29
C PHE A 30 10.17 -9.14 5.87
N LYS A 31 11.36 -9.64 6.22
CA LYS A 31 11.75 -11.05 6.05
C LYS A 31 11.06 -11.93 7.09
N ASP A 32 11.02 -13.24 6.84
CA ASP A 32 10.45 -14.25 7.73
C ASP A 32 11.00 -14.14 9.16
N THR A 33 12.31 -13.91 9.31
CA THR A 33 12.97 -13.77 10.61
C THR A 33 12.43 -12.60 11.43
N ALA A 34 12.19 -11.45 10.80
CA ALA A 34 11.63 -10.28 11.48
C ALA A 34 10.16 -10.50 11.89
N MET A 35 9.41 -11.25 11.06
CA MET A 35 8.02 -11.62 11.34
C MET A 35 7.90 -12.69 12.44
N GLU A 36 8.85 -13.62 12.51
CA GLU A 36 8.96 -14.59 13.61
C GLU A 36 9.26 -13.88 14.94
N HIS A 37 10.21 -12.94 14.96
CA HIS A 37 10.48 -12.15 16.15
C HIS A 37 9.27 -11.27 16.55
N ALA A 38 8.57 -10.68 15.57
CA ALA A 38 7.33 -9.94 15.84
C ALA A 38 6.25 -10.84 16.44
N ALA A 39 6.09 -12.07 15.93
CA ALA A 39 5.16 -13.06 16.46
C ALA A 39 5.49 -13.43 17.91
N ALA A 40 6.77 -13.67 18.20
CA ALA A 40 7.25 -13.94 19.56
C ALA A 40 7.00 -12.75 20.50
N ALA A 41 7.21 -11.51 20.02
CA ALA A 41 6.99 -10.30 20.79
C ALA A 41 5.53 -10.12 21.20
N ILE A 42 4.56 -10.48 20.35
CA ILE A 42 3.12 -10.35 20.65
C ILE A 42 2.50 -11.59 21.28
N ALA A 43 3.22 -12.71 21.37
CA ALA A 43 2.68 -13.99 21.85
C ALA A 43 2.05 -13.91 23.26
N HIS A 44 2.60 -13.06 24.12
CA HIS A 44 2.08 -12.85 25.48
C HIS A 44 0.72 -12.11 25.53
N LEU A 45 0.35 -11.40 24.47
CA LEU A 45 -0.94 -10.71 24.31
C LEU A 45 -2.01 -11.62 23.71
N GLN A 46 -1.64 -12.83 23.27
CA GLN A 46 -2.57 -13.76 22.67
C GLN A 46 -3.50 -14.37 23.73
N VAL A 47 -4.72 -13.86 23.79
CA VAL A 47 -5.77 -14.37 24.70
C VAL A 47 -6.55 -15.54 24.06
N ARG A 48 -6.72 -15.54 22.73
CA ARG A 48 -7.60 -16.49 22.03
C ARG A 48 -7.12 -16.83 20.62
N GLY A 49 -7.50 -18.01 20.14
CA GLY A 49 -7.34 -18.44 18.75
C GLY A 49 -6.09 -19.26 18.49
N ALA A 50 -5.83 -19.54 17.20
CA ALA A 50 -4.62 -20.24 16.78
C ALA A 50 -3.36 -19.41 17.09
N VAL A 51 -2.26 -20.09 17.44
CA VAL A 51 -0.94 -19.46 17.62
C VAL A 51 -0.58 -18.68 16.36
N LYS A 52 -0.18 -17.42 16.55
CA LYS A 52 0.23 -16.55 15.46
C LYS A 52 1.61 -16.98 14.97
N ASP A 53 1.60 -17.72 13.87
CA ASP A 53 2.81 -18.11 13.15
C ASP A 53 3.28 -16.98 12.21
N THR A 54 4.53 -17.06 11.74
CA THR A 54 5.17 -16.12 10.82
C THR A 54 4.29 -15.80 9.62
N LYS A 55 3.67 -16.82 9.00
CA LYS A 55 2.77 -16.66 7.85
C LYS A 55 1.50 -15.86 8.19
N ILE A 56 0.98 -16.00 9.42
CA ILE A 56 -0.20 -15.25 9.88
C ILE A 56 0.15 -13.77 10.05
N CYS A 57 1.33 -13.48 10.61
CA CYS A 57 1.84 -12.12 10.76
C CYS A 57 2.10 -11.45 9.40
N GLN A 58 2.70 -12.17 8.44
CA GLN A 58 2.90 -11.68 7.07
C GLN A 58 1.58 -11.35 6.37
N ASN A 59 0.61 -12.27 6.42
CA ASN A 59 -0.71 -12.04 5.84
C ASN A 59 -1.41 -10.84 6.47
N LYS A 60 -1.27 -10.66 7.79
CA LYS A 60 -1.82 -9.52 8.52
C LYS A 60 -1.17 -8.21 8.09
N TYR A 61 0.16 -8.15 8.03
CA TYR A 61 0.88 -6.98 7.56
C TYR A 61 0.54 -6.64 6.10
N GLY A 62 0.43 -7.65 5.23
CA GLY A 62 -0.03 -7.47 3.85
C GLY A 62 -1.43 -6.86 3.78
N ALA A 63 -2.37 -7.29 4.63
CA ALA A 63 -3.70 -6.71 4.72
C ALA A 63 -3.66 -5.23 5.16
N PHE A 64 -2.84 -4.91 6.15
CA PHE A 64 -2.62 -3.52 6.58
C PHE A 64 -2.08 -2.65 5.45
N ARG A 65 -1.07 -3.12 4.70
CA ARG A 65 -0.54 -2.39 3.55
C ARG A 65 -1.58 -2.18 2.44
N ARG A 66 -2.45 -3.17 2.17
CA ARG A 66 -3.54 -3.02 1.20
C ARG A 66 -4.52 -1.91 1.62
N ILE A 67 -4.89 -1.86 2.90
CA ILE A 67 -5.76 -0.81 3.43
C ILE A 67 -5.07 0.57 3.33
N HIS A 68 -3.80 0.64 3.70
CA HIS A 68 -3.00 1.86 3.58
C HIS A 68 -3.00 2.41 2.15
N ARG A 69 -2.77 1.57 1.14
CA ARG A 69 -2.86 1.96 -0.28
C ARG A 69 -4.23 2.47 -0.69
N VAL A 70 -5.32 1.89 -0.17
CA VAL A 70 -6.68 2.39 -0.42
C VAL A 70 -6.85 3.79 0.18
N ILE A 71 -6.34 4.03 1.38
CA ILE A 71 -6.41 5.34 2.04
C ILE A 71 -5.54 6.37 1.32
N GLU A 72 -4.34 6.00 0.88
CA GLU A 72 -3.51 6.86 0.03
C GLU A 72 -4.19 7.21 -1.29
N ALA A 73 -4.85 6.24 -1.93
CA ALA A 73 -5.62 6.50 -3.14
C ALA A 73 -6.76 7.50 -2.89
N ILE A 74 -7.46 7.40 -1.75
CA ILE A 74 -8.47 8.39 -1.32
C ILE A 74 -7.84 9.77 -1.09
N ARG A 75 -6.69 9.84 -0.40
CA ARG A 75 -5.94 11.09 -0.14
C ARG A 75 -5.52 11.80 -1.43
N ASN A 76 -5.24 11.03 -2.49
CA ASN A 76 -4.82 11.54 -3.78
C ASN A 76 -5.98 12.02 -4.66
N VAL A 77 -7.24 11.77 -4.28
CA VAL A 77 -8.39 12.33 -5.01
C VAL A 77 -8.49 13.82 -4.70
N SER A 78 -8.19 14.64 -5.70
CA SER A 78 -8.43 16.08 -5.66
C SER A 78 -9.89 16.33 -5.29
N ARG A 79 -10.11 17.12 -4.22
CA ARG A 79 -11.40 17.52 -3.58
C ARG A 79 -11.81 16.76 -2.31
N TRP A 80 -11.03 15.80 -1.82
CA TRP A 80 -11.29 15.21 -0.50
C TRP A 80 -10.19 15.53 0.50
N THR A 81 -10.60 15.78 1.74
CA THR A 81 -9.69 15.99 2.86
C THR A 81 -9.71 14.75 3.74
N TRP A 82 -8.59 14.04 3.80
CA TRP A 82 -8.43 12.96 4.78
C TRP A 82 -8.07 13.53 6.15
N ASN A 83 -8.69 13.02 7.20
CA ASN A 83 -8.33 13.28 8.58
C ASN A 83 -8.19 11.96 9.34
N ASN A 84 -7.07 11.74 10.02
CA ASN A 84 -6.81 10.49 10.76
C ASN A 84 -7.87 10.19 11.83
N LYS A 85 -8.56 11.21 12.36
CA LYS A 85 -9.58 11.06 13.41
C LYS A 85 -11.00 10.85 12.87
N THR A 86 -11.31 11.32 11.66
CA THR A 86 -12.68 11.31 11.10
C THR A 86 -12.79 10.61 9.73
N GLY A 87 -11.68 10.17 9.16
CA GLY A 87 -11.61 9.53 7.83
C GLY A 87 -11.68 10.53 6.68
N ALA A 88 -12.24 10.11 5.54
CA ALA A 88 -12.39 10.95 4.33
C ALA A 88 -13.35 12.15 4.50
N SER A 89 -14.07 12.23 5.64
CA SER A 89 -14.89 13.37 6.06
C SER A 89 -15.81 13.88 4.95
N ILE A 90 -16.52 12.96 4.29
CA ILE A 90 -17.33 13.26 3.10
C ILE A 90 -18.55 14.08 3.50
N THR A 91 -18.65 15.28 2.93
CA THR A 91 -19.77 16.22 3.15
C THR A 91 -20.92 15.91 2.18
N PRO A 92 -22.14 16.46 2.41
CA PRO A 92 -23.23 16.32 1.46
C PRO A 92 -22.87 16.79 0.04
N ALA A 93 -22.03 17.83 -0.08
CA ALA A 93 -21.57 18.38 -1.35
C ALA A 93 -20.64 17.43 -2.13
N THR A 94 -19.89 16.56 -1.44
CA THR A 94 -18.95 15.61 -2.05
C THR A 94 -19.47 14.17 -2.05
N THR A 95 -20.72 13.95 -1.65
CA THR A 95 -21.32 12.61 -1.59
C THR A 95 -21.48 11.97 -2.95
N SER A 96 -21.94 12.72 -3.97
CA SER A 96 -22.09 12.18 -5.33
C SER A 96 -20.77 11.68 -5.91
N SER A 97 -19.68 12.43 -5.75
CA SER A 97 -18.37 12.01 -6.25
C SER A 97 -17.79 10.83 -5.46
N TRP A 98 -18.12 10.71 -4.17
CA TRP A 98 -17.75 9.56 -3.36
C TRP A 98 -18.46 8.29 -3.83
N ASP A 99 -19.76 8.36 -4.09
CA ASP A 99 -20.54 7.20 -4.55
C ASP A 99 -20.02 6.71 -5.91
N ASP A 100 -19.75 7.62 -6.85
CA ASP A 100 -19.13 7.32 -8.14
C ASP A 100 -17.76 6.64 -7.98
N TYR A 101 -16.92 7.12 -7.06
CA TYR A 101 -15.62 6.52 -6.79
C TYR A 101 -15.74 5.13 -6.18
N VAL A 102 -16.65 4.94 -5.24
CA VAL A 102 -16.91 3.66 -4.58
C VAL A 102 -17.42 2.59 -5.55
N THR A 103 -18.08 2.98 -6.64
CA THR A 103 -18.46 2.02 -7.70
C THR A 103 -17.23 1.37 -8.35
N LYS A 104 -16.13 2.14 -8.49
CA LYS A 104 -14.85 1.69 -9.08
C LYS A 104 -13.89 1.14 -8.02
N HIS A 105 -14.02 1.60 -6.78
CA HIS A 105 -13.15 1.28 -5.65
C HIS A 105 -13.97 0.78 -4.46
N THR A 106 -14.53 -0.41 -4.59
CA THR A 106 -15.42 -0.99 -3.57
C THR A 106 -14.77 -1.15 -2.20
N GLN A 107 -13.44 -1.31 -2.15
CA GLN A 107 -12.67 -1.40 -0.90
C GLN A 107 -12.59 -0.06 -0.14
N ALA A 108 -12.92 1.07 -0.77
CA ALA A 108 -12.95 2.38 -0.12
C ALA A 108 -14.21 2.61 0.73
N LYS A 109 -15.28 1.83 0.50
CA LYS A 109 -16.58 1.92 1.20
C LYS A 109 -16.49 2.15 2.71
N PRO A 110 -15.74 1.35 3.49
CA PRO A 110 -15.69 1.51 4.94
C PRO A 110 -15.04 2.82 5.38
N PHE A 111 -14.25 3.49 4.55
CA PHE A 111 -13.43 4.66 4.93
C PHE A 111 -14.11 6.01 4.67
N ARG A 112 -15.41 6.02 4.31
CA ARG A 112 -16.17 7.25 4.03
C ARG A 112 -16.09 8.26 5.17
N ASN A 113 -16.34 7.81 6.40
CA ASN A 113 -16.30 8.61 7.63
C ASN A 113 -15.76 7.78 8.80
N ALA A 114 -14.96 6.75 8.52
CA ALA A 114 -14.34 5.92 9.54
C ALA A 114 -12.88 6.33 9.70
N ARG A 115 -12.48 6.50 10.95
CA ARG A 115 -11.07 6.65 11.31
C ARG A 115 -10.34 5.33 11.10
N TRP A 116 -9.02 5.42 10.92
CA TRP A 116 -8.17 4.25 10.95
C TRP A 116 -6.91 4.54 11.76
N GLU A 117 -6.93 4.06 13.01
CA GLU A 117 -5.90 4.38 14.02
C GLU A 117 -4.52 3.79 13.69
N TYR A 118 -4.47 2.80 12.80
CA TYR A 118 -3.22 2.17 12.36
C TYR A 118 -2.49 2.95 11.25
N LEU A 119 -3.12 3.99 10.71
CA LEU A 119 -2.59 4.73 9.58
C LEU A 119 -1.23 5.38 9.88
N GLU A 120 -1.06 5.92 11.09
CA GLU A 120 0.16 6.62 11.49
C GLU A 120 1.38 5.69 11.54
N TYR A 121 1.21 4.48 12.06
CA TYR A 121 2.26 3.46 12.06
C TYR A 121 2.65 3.04 10.63
N LEU A 122 1.68 2.95 9.72
CA LEU A 122 1.94 2.54 8.35
C LEU A 122 2.54 3.64 7.49
N ASP A 123 2.15 4.90 7.70
CA ASP A 123 2.82 6.05 7.09
C ASP A 123 4.31 6.03 7.48
N GLU A 124 4.66 5.73 8.73
CA GLU A 124 6.06 5.60 9.15
C GLU A 124 6.80 4.39 8.55
N LEU A 125 6.10 3.26 8.38
CA LEU A 125 6.68 2.04 7.79
C LEU A 125 6.91 2.15 6.27
N VAL A 126 6.00 2.80 5.55
CA VAL A 126 6.04 2.88 4.08
C VAL A 126 6.90 4.05 3.61
N THR A 127 7.00 5.13 4.38
CA THR A 127 7.79 6.31 3.99
C THR A 127 9.29 6.14 4.11
N SER A 128 9.81 5.01 4.62
CA SER A 128 11.25 4.75 4.73
C SER A 128 11.93 4.79 3.35
N PRO A 129 12.65 5.87 2.99
CA PRO A 129 13.27 5.98 1.70
C PRO A 129 14.77 5.72 1.88
N ALA A 130 15.27 4.64 1.29
CA ALA A 130 16.68 4.63 0.88
C ALA A 130 16.82 5.64 -0.28
N THR A 131 16.81 6.95 0.03
CA THR A 131 17.12 7.98 -0.96
C THR A 131 18.61 7.88 -1.25
N GLY A 132 18.99 7.00 -2.16
CA GLY A 132 20.30 7.03 -2.80
C GLY A 132 20.41 8.31 -3.63
N THR A 133 20.90 9.39 -3.04
CA THR A 133 21.21 10.63 -3.76
C THR A 133 22.43 10.39 -4.65
N ASN A 134 22.21 9.81 -5.84
CA ASN A 134 23.18 9.83 -6.93
C ASN A 134 22.68 10.79 -8.01
N VAL A 135 22.87 12.10 -7.77
CA VAL A 135 22.75 13.12 -8.82
C VAL A 135 24.15 13.37 -9.37
N PHE A 136 24.50 12.67 -10.44
CA PHE A 136 25.65 13.03 -11.27
C PHE A 136 25.23 14.17 -12.20
N HIS A 137 25.84 15.34 -12.04
CA HIS A 137 25.70 16.45 -12.97
C HIS A 137 26.87 16.40 -13.97
N PRO A 138 26.68 15.94 -15.23
CA PRO A 138 27.67 16.20 -16.27
C PRO A 138 27.68 17.70 -16.58
N THR A 139 28.81 18.35 -16.34
CA THR A 139 29.05 19.76 -16.64
C THR A 139 28.79 20.04 -18.13
N VAL A 140 27.72 20.78 -18.41
CA VAL A 140 27.44 21.34 -19.74
C VAL A 140 28.42 22.48 -20.00
N VAL A 141 29.28 22.33 -21.01
CA VAL A 141 30.12 23.42 -21.55
C VAL A 141 29.26 24.39 -22.37
N PRO A 142 29.35 25.73 -22.17
CA PRO A 142 28.53 26.70 -22.90
C PRO A 142 28.98 26.93 -24.36
N PRO A 143 28.11 27.55 -25.19
CA PRO A 143 28.11 27.40 -26.65
C PRO A 143 28.93 28.49 -27.36
N SER A 144 29.50 28.17 -28.52
CA SER A 144 29.70 29.14 -29.61
C SER A 144 30.05 28.50 -30.96
N ILE A 145 29.19 28.81 -31.93
CA ILE A 145 29.45 29.03 -33.36
C ILE A 145 29.13 27.88 -34.34
N GLN A 146 28.27 28.28 -35.28
CA GLN A 146 27.58 27.56 -36.34
C GLN A 146 28.50 26.93 -37.40
N ARG A 147 28.08 25.80 -38.01
CA ARG A 147 27.92 25.72 -39.48
C ARG A 147 27.19 24.44 -39.97
N SER A 148 26.14 24.69 -40.77
CA SER A 148 25.60 23.93 -41.91
C SER A 148 25.24 22.44 -41.82
N LEU A 149 23.94 22.14 -42.06
CA LEU A 149 23.45 20.91 -42.69
C LEU A 149 24.06 20.72 -44.10
N PRO A 150 24.19 19.46 -44.56
CA PRO A 150 23.26 19.02 -45.60
C PRO A 150 22.70 17.59 -45.41
N ASP A 151 21.58 17.39 -46.09
CA ASP A 151 20.78 16.17 -46.27
C ASP A 151 21.57 14.86 -46.36
N THR A 152 21.04 13.81 -45.74
CA THR A 152 21.43 12.42 -46.04
C THR A 152 20.26 11.66 -46.63
N THR A 153 20.38 11.44 -47.94
CA THR A 153 19.59 10.51 -48.75
C THR A 153 19.97 9.06 -48.42
N SER A 154 18.93 8.22 -48.26
CA SER A 154 18.80 6.82 -48.68
C SER A 154 19.69 5.69 -48.10
N ALA A 155 18.95 4.71 -47.52
CA ALA A 155 18.96 3.27 -47.84
C ALA A 155 19.97 2.34 -47.13
N ILE A 156 19.45 1.32 -46.38
CA ILE A 156 19.49 -0.15 -46.71
C ILE A 156 20.75 -0.84 -46.10
N LEU A 157 20.77 -1.92 -45.29
CA LEU A 157 19.89 -3.04 -44.93
C LEU A 157 20.35 -3.79 -43.65
N LYS A 158 19.37 -4.44 -43.01
CA LYS A 158 19.32 -5.83 -42.46
C LYS A 158 20.33 -6.31 -41.42
N GLY A 159 19.77 -6.75 -40.28
CA GLY A 159 20.20 -7.93 -39.53
C GLY A 159 19.01 -8.49 -38.75
N ASN A 160 18.47 -9.63 -39.20
CA ASN A 160 17.32 -10.34 -38.64
C ASN A 160 17.68 -11.13 -37.37
N THR A 161 16.69 -11.49 -36.55
CA THR A 161 16.34 -12.88 -36.15
C THR A 161 15.43 -12.85 -34.91
N GLU A 162 14.11 -12.98 -35.15
CA GLU A 162 13.16 -13.73 -34.30
C GLU A 162 13.51 -15.24 -34.40
N PRO A 163 13.07 -16.16 -33.50
CA PRO A 163 11.71 -16.11 -32.96
C PRO A 163 11.45 -16.78 -31.59
N ASP A 164 10.18 -16.61 -31.20
CA ASP A 164 9.27 -17.59 -30.62
C ASP A 164 9.45 -18.06 -29.17
N GLY A 165 8.30 -18.19 -28.50
CA GLY A 165 8.21 -18.87 -27.19
C GLY A 165 7.20 -18.26 -26.23
N SER A 166 5.93 -18.33 -26.62
CA SER A 166 4.74 -18.27 -25.76
C SER A 166 4.84 -19.08 -24.46
N ASP A 167 4.28 -18.57 -23.37
CA ASP A 167 3.26 -19.34 -22.63
C ASP A 167 2.40 -18.44 -21.73
N GLU A 168 1.09 -18.65 -21.82
CA GLU A 168 0.07 -18.14 -20.91
C GLU A 168 0.11 -18.93 -19.60
N SER A 169 -0.25 -18.29 -18.49
CA SER A 169 -1.11 -18.93 -17.48
C SER A 169 -1.68 -17.91 -16.51
N ASP A 170 -3.00 -17.78 -16.59
CA ASP A 170 -3.88 -17.31 -15.54
C ASP A 170 -3.73 -18.15 -14.27
N ASN A 171 -3.75 -17.50 -13.11
CA ASN A 171 -4.69 -17.81 -12.02
C ASN A 171 -4.37 -17.00 -10.76
N GLU A 172 -5.43 -16.50 -10.13
CA GLU A 172 -5.80 -16.62 -8.71
C GLU A 172 -6.65 -15.40 -8.32
N GLU A 173 -7.96 -15.58 -8.33
CA GLU A 173 -8.77 -15.98 -7.17
C GLU A 173 -9.02 -14.82 -6.18
N ASN A 174 -10.22 -14.29 -6.38
CA ASN A 174 -11.10 -13.55 -5.50
C ASN A 174 -11.07 -13.99 -4.02
N ASP A 175 -10.52 -13.13 -3.15
CA ASP A 175 -10.78 -13.12 -1.70
C ASP A 175 -11.43 -11.79 -1.28
N ASN A 176 -12.71 -11.63 -1.61
CA ASN A 176 -13.58 -10.63 -1.00
C ASN A 176 -14.25 -11.21 0.26
N GLU A 177 -13.53 -11.23 1.38
CA GLU A 177 -14.15 -11.30 2.72
C GLU A 177 -13.34 -10.47 3.74
N ALA A 178 -13.44 -9.15 3.66
CA ALA A 178 -12.95 -8.24 4.70
C ALA A 178 -13.87 -7.04 4.99
N VAL A 179 -15.17 -7.15 4.70
CA VAL A 179 -16.18 -6.17 5.16
C VAL A 179 -17.14 -6.83 6.14
N ARG A 180 -16.60 -7.33 7.25
CA ARG A 180 -17.39 -7.73 8.42
C ARG A 180 -16.68 -7.32 9.69
N THR A 181 -16.84 -6.05 10.06
CA THR A 181 -17.11 -5.57 11.43
C THR A 181 -17.27 -4.04 11.42
N CYS A 182 -18.44 -3.55 10.99
CA CYS A 182 -18.95 -2.23 11.36
C CYS A 182 -20.49 -2.28 11.36
N SER A 183 -21.07 -2.99 12.32
CA SER A 183 -22.51 -2.90 12.63
C SER A 183 -22.79 -3.28 14.09
N ARG A 184 -22.78 -2.26 14.95
CA ARG A 184 -23.74 -1.97 16.04
C ARG A 184 -23.17 -0.77 16.80
N HIS A 185 -23.87 0.35 16.91
CA HIS A 185 -25.02 0.47 17.80
C HIS A 185 -26.18 1.20 17.13
N GLY A 186 -27.37 0.62 17.31
CA GLY A 186 -28.63 1.25 16.96
C GLY A 186 -28.92 2.44 17.87
N ILE A 187 -29.61 3.43 17.31
CA ILE A 187 -30.33 4.42 18.09
C ILE A 187 -31.76 4.41 17.54
N SER A 188 -32.68 4.11 18.44
CA SER A 188 -34.12 3.99 18.23
C SER A 188 -34.74 5.22 17.57
N PHE A 189 -35.73 4.96 16.74
CA PHE A 189 -36.79 5.91 16.43
C PHE A 189 -37.59 6.23 17.71
N PHE A 190 -37.86 7.52 17.92
CA PHE A 190 -39.07 8.02 18.55
C PHE A 190 -39.56 9.21 17.72
#